data_AF-A0A7C9TUI9-F1
#
_entry.id   AF-A0A7C9TUI9-F1
#
_cell.length_a   1.000
_cell.length_b   1.000
_cell.length_c   1.000
_cell.angle_alpha   90.00
_cell.angle_beta   90.00
_cell.angle_gamma   90.00
#
_symmetry.space_group_name_H-M   'P 1'
#
loop_
_entity.id
_entity.type
_entity.pdbx_description
1 polymer ?
#
loop_
_entity_poly.entity_id
_entity_poly.type
_entity_poly.pdbx_seq_one_letter_code
_entity_poly.pdbx_strand_id
1 'polypeptide(L)' 'MGAKKIIGARQGDRKIAVEIKSFLAASPIADLQQALGQYIMYSNILEETEPDYLLYLAIRKAKAKYSPKRSVR' A
#
# COMPACT_ATOMS: atom_id res chain seq x y z
N MET A 1 -8.91 -11.63 -11.80
CA MET A 1 -7.96 -12.56 -11.14
C MET A 1 -7.19 -11.81 -10.06
N GLY A 2 -7.08 -12.40 -8.87
CA GLY A 2 -6.31 -11.87 -7.74
C GLY A 2 -7.18 -11.22 -6.67
N ALA A 3 -7.58 -12.00 -5.65
CA ALA A 3 -8.18 -11.46 -4.44
C ALA A 3 -7.19 -10.45 -3.82
N LYS A 4 -7.57 -9.18 -3.78
CA LYS A 4 -6.81 -8.14 -3.10
C LYS A 4 -6.96 -8.40 -1.60
N LYS A 5 -5.84 -8.73 -0.94
CA LYS A 5 -5.85 -9.15 0.47
C LYS A 5 -5.54 -7.94 1.34
N ILE A 6 -6.55 -7.50 2.09
CA ILE A 6 -6.36 -6.59 3.22
C ILE A 6 -5.86 -7.42 4.39
N ILE A 7 -4.84 -6.93 5.08
CA ILE A 7 -4.26 -7.57 6.27
C ILE A 7 -4.68 -6.76 7.49
N GLY A 8 -5.41 -7.38 8.42
CA GLY A 8 -5.66 -6.82 9.74
C GLY A 8 -4.50 -7.12 10.70
N ALA A 9 -4.09 -6.15 11.49
CA ALA A 9 -3.11 -6.32 12.56
C ALA A 9 -3.49 -5.49 13.79
N ARG A 10 -3.08 -5.96 14.98
CA ARG A 10 -3.30 -5.26 16.26
C ARG A 10 -2.01 -5.20 17.06
N GLN A 11 -1.72 -4.05 17.65
CA GLN A 11 -0.63 -3.87 18.62
C GLN A 11 -1.11 -2.99 19.77
N GLY A 12 -1.22 -3.57 20.97
CA GLY A 12 -1.91 -2.92 22.08
C GLY A 12 -3.33 -2.55 21.64
N ASP A 13 -3.71 -1.29 21.82
CA ASP A 13 -5.04 -0.78 21.42
C ASP A 13 -5.14 -0.34 19.96
N ARG A 14 -4.02 -0.30 19.23
CA ARG A 14 -4.02 0.09 17.82
C ARG A 14 -4.45 -1.07 16.94
N LYS A 15 -5.48 -0.88 16.11
CA LYS A 15 -5.88 -1.81 15.05
C LYS A 15 -5.60 -1.15 13.70
N ILE A 16 -5.00 -1.90 12.77
CA ILE A 16 -4.71 -1.41 11.43
C ILE A 16 -5.18 -2.41 10.38
N ALA A 17 -5.69 -1.88 9.28
CA ALA A 17 -5.94 -2.61 8.05
C ALA A 17 -4.89 -2.16 7.03
N VAL A 18 -4.20 -3.09 6.39
CA VAL A 18 -3.13 -2.77 5.43
C VAL A 18 -3.42 -3.41 4.10
N GLU A 19 -3.50 -2.58 3.06
CA GLU A 19 -3.48 -3.05 1.68
C GLU A 19 -2.08 -2.89 1.09
N ILE A 20 -1.51 -3.98 0.55
CA ILE A 20 -0.16 -3.98 -0.02
C ILE A 20 -0.25 -3.83 -1.54
N LYS A 21 0.44 -2.83 -2.10
CA LYS A 21 0.55 -2.59 -3.55
C LYS A 21 2.01 -2.62 -4.00
N SER A 22 2.26 -3.35 -5.09
CA SER A 22 3.59 -3.52 -5.66
C SER A 22 3.90 -2.61 -6.86
N PHE A 23 2.90 -1.97 -7.48
CA PHE A 23 3.04 -1.07 -8.63
C PHE A 23 3.92 -1.63 -9.75
N LEU A 24 3.63 -2.87 -10.18
CA LEU A 24 4.44 -3.59 -11.16
C LEU A 24 3.91 -3.47 -12.59
N ALA A 25 2.77 -2.80 -12.81
CA ALA A 25 2.22 -2.63 -14.14
C ALA A 25 3.07 -1.67 -15.00
N ALA A 26 2.86 -1.72 -16.31
CA ALA A 26 3.53 -0.84 -17.27
C ALA A 26 3.26 0.66 -17.00
N SER A 27 2.12 0.99 -16.38
CA SER A 27 1.77 2.35 -15.95
C SER A 27 1.59 2.41 -14.44
N PRO A 28 2.59 2.91 -13.69
CA PRO A 28 2.47 3.17 -12.26
C PRO A 28 1.35 4.16 -11.91
N ILE A 29 1.04 5.10 -12.83
CA ILE A 29 -0.06 6.06 -12.66
C ILE A 29 -1.41 5.34 -12.66
N ALA A 30 -1.64 4.41 -13.60
CA ALA A 30 -2.88 3.65 -13.64
C ALA A 30 -3.05 2.77 -12.39
N ASP A 31 -1.95 2.12 -11.93
CA ASP A 31 -1.94 1.38 -10.68
C ASP A 31 -2.27 2.28 -9.47
N LEU A 32 -1.78 3.53 -9.46
CA LEU A 32 -2.08 4.50 -8.40
C LEU A 32 -3.53 4.96 -8.42
N GLN A 33 -4.08 5.29 -9.58
CA GLN A 33 -5.48 5.66 -9.71
C GLN A 33 -6.39 4.54 -9.21
N GLN A 34 -6.10 3.29 -9.57
CA GLN A 34 -6.85 2.14 -9.08
C GLN A 34 -6.68 1.94 -7.56
N ALA A 35 -5.46 2.05 -7.03
CA ALA A 35 -5.20 1.90 -5.60
C ALA A 35 -5.89 3.00 -4.77
N LEU A 36 -5.91 4.24 -5.27
CA LEU A 36 -6.56 5.36 -4.60
C LEU A 36 -8.08 5.17 -4.52
N GLY A 37 -8.72 4.75 -5.62
CA GLY A 37 -10.16 4.46 -5.61
C GLY A 37 -10.53 3.38 -4.59
N GLN A 38 -9.70 2.35 -4.45
CA GLN A 38 -9.91 1.30 -3.46
C GLN A 38 -9.68 1.76 -2.03
N TYR A 39 -8.61 2.53 -1.81
CA TYR A 39 -8.32 3.11 -0.50
C TYR A 39 -9.51 3.94 0.00
N ILE A 40 -10.05 4.83 -0.83
CA ILE A 40 -11.21 5.66 -0.48
C ILE A 40 -12.42 4.79 -0.14
N MET A 41 -12.73 3.80 -0.99
CA MET A 41 -13.87 2.90 -0.77
C MET A 41 -13.74 2.14 0.56
N TYR A 42 -12.57 1.56 0.85
CA TYR A 42 -12.36 0.82 2.09
C TYR A 42 -12.29 1.73 3.32
N SER A 43 -11.77 2.96 3.20
CA SER A 43 -11.80 3.94 4.30
C SER A 43 -13.23 4.23 4.71
N ASN A 44 -14.10 4.55 3.75
CA ASN A 44 -15.50 4.86 4.03
C ASN A 44 -16.23 3.68 4.70
N ILE A 45 -16.00 2.45 4.22
CA ILE A 45 -16.61 1.25 4.81
C ILE A 45 -16.10 1.01 6.22
N LEU A 46 -14.80 1.14 6.47
CA LEU A 46 -14.21 0.94 7.79
C LEU A 46 -14.67 2.00 8.80
N GLU A 47 -14.79 3.25 8.37
CA GLU A 47 -15.34 4.34 9.20
C GLU A 47 -16.76 4.02 9.71
N GLU A 48 -17.57 3.33 8.92
CA GLU A 48 -18.93 2.93 9.31
C GLU A 48 -18.99 1.61 10.09
N THR A 49 -18.14 0.62 9.73
CA THR A 49 -18.29 -0.77 10.21
C THR A 49 -17.30 -1.16 11.29
N GLU A 50 -16.07 -0.64 11.24
CA GLU A 50 -14.98 -0.98 12.15
C GLU A 50 -14.11 0.26 12.46
N PRO A 51 -14.65 1.32 13.08
CA PRO A 51 -13.99 2.62 13.20
C PRO A 51 -12.69 2.62 14.00
N ASP A 52 -12.43 1.55 14.75
CA ASP A 52 -11.16 1.34 15.47
C ASP A 52 -9.98 1.01 14.54
N TYR A 53 -10.25 0.61 13.29
CA TYR A 53 -9.22 0.23 12.32
C TYR A 53 -8.77 1.43 11.51
N LEU A 54 -7.45 1.69 11.55
CA LEU A 54 -6.81 2.65 10.65
C LEU A 54 -6.35 1.94 9.36
N LEU A 55 -6.85 2.39 8.21
CA LEU A 55 -6.45 1.88 6.91
C LEU A 55 -5.13 2.50 6.44
N TYR A 56 -4.19 1.66 6.01
CA TYR A 56 -2.92 2.07 5.40
C TYR A 56 -2.73 1.42 4.03
N LEU A 57 -2.22 2.21 3.09
CA LEU A 57 -1.74 1.72 1.79
C LEU A 57 -0.22 1.53 1.85
N ALA A 58 0.24 0.28 1.89
CA ALA A 58 1.66 -0.03 1.90
C ALA A 58 2.21 -0.10 0.48
N ILE A 59 3.22 0.74 0.20
CA ILE A 59 3.92 0.81 -1.08
C ILE A 59 5.36 0.32 -0.89
N ARG A 60 5.86 -0.51 -1.82
CA ARG A 60 7.26 -0.94 -1.78
C ARG A 60 8.20 0.27 -1.94
N LYS A 61 9.20 0.37 -1.07
CA LYS A 61 10.30 1.35 -1.23
C LYS A 61 11.00 1.09 -2.56
N ALA A 62 11.11 2.11 -3.40
CA ALA A 62 11.87 2.03 -4.64
C ALA A 62 13.33 1.67 -4.32
N LYS A 63 13.88 0.63 -4.97
CA LYS A 63 15.33 0.43 -4.97
C LYS A 63 15.94 1.55 -5.80
N ALA A 64 16.70 2.45 -5.17
CA ALA A 64 17.47 3.44 -5.88
C ALA A 64 18.38 2.72 -6.91
N LYS A 65 18.33 3.14 -8.18
CA LYS A 65 19.29 2.73 -9.23
C LYS A 65 20.65 3.42 -9.02
N TYR A 66 21.15 3.48 -7.79
CA TYR A 66 22.48 4.02 -7.54
C TYR A 66 23.50 2.89 -7.60
N SER A 67 24.11 2.71 -8.77
CA SER A 67 25.42 2.08 -8.88
C SER A 67 26.46 3.16 -8.61
N PRO A 68 27.16 3.16 -7.45
CA PRO A 68 28.35 3.99 -7.35
C PRO A 68 29.30 3.52 -8.45
N LYS A 69 29.63 4.41 -9.41
CA LYS A 69 30.78 4.17 -10.28
C LYS A 69 31.97 4.00 -9.33
N ARG A 70 32.48 2.77 -9.22
CA ARG A 70 33.82 2.55 -8.69
C ARG A 70 34.74 3.40 -9.55
N SER A 71 35.25 4.51 -9.02
CA SER A 71 36.45 5.14 -9.58
C SER A 71 37.56 4.12 -9.37
N VAL A 72 37.97 3.50 -10.48
CA VAL A 72 39.25 2.82 -10.51
C VAL A 72 40.27 3.91 -10.80
N ARG A 73 41.20 4.06 -9.84
CA ARG A 73 42.29 5.04 -9.71
C ARG A 73 41.96 6.28 -8.92
#